data_AF-A0A842SQC1-F1
#
_entry.id   AF-A0A842SQC1-F1
#
_cell.length_a   1.000
_cell.length_b   1.000
_cell.length_c   1.000
_cell.angle_alpha   90.00
_cell.angle_beta   90.00
_cell.angle_gamma   90.00
#
_symmetry.space_group_name_H-M   'P 1'
#
loop_
_entity.id
_entity.type
_entity.pdbx_description
1 polymer ?
#
loop_
_entity_poly.entity_id
_entity_poly.type
_entity_poly.pdbx_seq_one_letter_code
_entity_poly.pdbx_strand_id
1 'polypeptide(L)'
;MKDSDQVYWIKAAVAVLTGALSMLVSNYTNNETMGVIVGIAVFFAVSEILSLVKKIDRNRTMRIAVGAFLFLWIFSWTLLNTLARIL
;
A
#
# COMPACT_ATOMS: atom_id res chain seq x y z
N MET A 1 5.50 0.19 -21.89
CA MET A 1 6.06 -0.34 -20.62
C MET A 1 5.67 -1.80 -20.50
N LYS A 2 6.55 -2.67 -19.97
CA LYS A 2 6.19 -4.08 -19.74
C LYS A 2 5.09 -4.16 -18.67
N ASP A 3 4.26 -5.20 -18.71
CA ASP A 3 3.17 -5.35 -17.73
C ASP A 3 3.69 -5.41 -16.29
N SER A 4 4.88 -6.00 -16.08
CA SER A 4 5.57 -5.99 -14.79
C SER A 4 5.88 -4.59 -14.27
N ASP A 5 6.29 -3.68 -15.16
CA ASP A 5 6.64 -2.31 -14.79
C ASP A 5 5.38 -1.53 -14.45
N GLN A 6 4.29 -1.76 -15.19
CA GLN A 6 3.00 -1.14 -14.88
C GLN A 6 2.48 -1.59 -13.50
N VAL A 7 2.53 -2.89 -13.19
CA VAL A 7 2.16 -3.41 -11.87
C VAL A 7 3.03 -2.79 -10.78
N TYR A 8 4.33 -2.64 -11.03
CA TYR A 8 5.25 -2.01 -10.08
C TYR A 8 4.84 -0.57 -9.76
N TRP A 9 4.66 0.26 -10.78
CA TRP A 9 4.34 1.67 -10.59
C TRP A 9 2.96 1.89 -9.97
N ILE A 10 1.98 1.05 -10.32
CA ILE A 10 0.64 1.10 -9.69
C ILE A 10 0.76 0.77 -8.21
N LYS A 11 1.46 -0.30 -7.83
CA LYS A 11 1.65 -0.66 -6.42
C LYS A 11 2.41 0.43 -5.66
N ALA A 12 3.42 1.05 -6.27
CA ALA A 12 4.14 2.16 -5.66
C ALA A 12 3.23 3.36 -5.38
N ALA A 13 2.40 3.76 -6.34
CA ALA A 13 1.43 4.85 -6.15
C ALA A 13 0.38 4.52 -5.08
N VAL A 14 -0.16 3.29 -5.11
CA VAL A 14 -1.12 2.81 -4.09
C VAL A 14 -0.48 2.80 -2.70
N ALA A 15 0.78 2.43 -2.56
CA ALA A 15 1.46 2.40 -1.26
C ALA A 15 1.47 3.78 -0.57
N VAL A 16 1.70 4.85 -1.34
CA VAL A 16 1.67 6.22 -0.81
C VAL A 16 0.27 6.57 -0.31
N LEU A 17 -0.78 6.28 -1.09
CA LEU A 17 -2.18 6.48 -0.69
C LEU A 17 -2.57 5.61 0.51
N THR A 18 -2.02 4.40 0.59
CA THR A 18 -2.23 3.48 1.70
C THR A 18 -1.67 4.06 2.99
N GLY A 19 -0.55 4.80 2.94
CA GLY A 19 -0.01 5.49 4.11
C GLY A 19 -0.99 6.53 4.68
N ALA A 20 -1.64 7.30 3.79
CA ALA A 20 -2.68 8.26 4.20
C ALA A 20 -3.91 7.55 4.79
N LEU A 21 -4.37 6.46 4.15
CA LEU A 21 -5.49 5.66 4.65
C LEU A 21 -5.18 5.05 6.02
N SER A 22 -3.99 4.47 6.20
CA SER A 22 -3.55 3.93 7.50
C SER A 22 -3.52 5.00 8.58
N MET A 23 -3.05 6.22 8.28
CA MET A 23 -3.08 7.34 9.24
C MET A 23 -4.52 7.69 9.64
N LEU A 24 -5.41 7.86 8.66
CA LEU A 24 -6.81 8.22 8.92
C LEU A 24 -7.51 7.16 9.77
N VAL A 25 -7.30 5.88 9.47
CA VAL A 25 -7.90 4.77 10.23
C VAL A 25 -7.30 4.67 11.64
N SER A 26 -5.98 4.77 11.78
CA SER A 26 -5.31 4.80 13.08
C SER A 26 -5.89 5.89 13.98
N ASN A 27 -6.01 7.11 13.45
CA ASN A 27 -6.51 8.26 14.20
C ASN A 27 -8.00 8.16 14.51
N TYR A 28 -8.82 7.67 13.58
CA TYR A 28 -10.26 7.50 13.80
C TYR A 28 -10.57 6.43 14.85
N THR A 29 -9.82 5.33 14.84
CA THR A 29 -10.02 4.21 15.77
C THR A 29 -9.22 4.32 17.06
N ASN A 30 -8.34 5.33 17.18
CA ASN A 30 -7.32 5.45 18.22
C ASN A 30 -6.49 4.16 18.41
N ASN A 31 -6.27 3.41 17.33
CA ASN A 31 -5.57 2.13 17.35
C ASN A 31 -4.64 1.98 16.14
N GLU A 32 -3.34 2.08 16.38
CA GLU A 32 -2.32 1.96 15.32
C GLU A 32 -2.32 0.59 14.64
N THR A 33 -2.73 -0.45 15.36
CA THR A 33 -2.82 -1.81 14.81
C THR A 33 -3.84 -1.88 13.68
N MET A 34 -4.93 -1.11 13.76
CA MET A 34 -5.95 -1.06 12.70
C MET A 34 -5.39 -0.41 11.43
N GLY A 35 -4.58 0.64 11.56
CA GLY A 35 -3.89 1.25 10.41
C GLY A 35 -2.96 0.26 9.70
N VAL A 36 -2.25 -0.58 10.45
CA VAL A 36 -1.39 -1.64 9.92
C VAL A 36 -2.21 -2.71 9.19
N ILE A 37 -3.28 -3.21 9.82
CA ILE A 37 -4.17 -4.23 9.22
C ILE A 37 -4.74 -3.74 7.89
N VAL A 38 -5.18 -2.48 7.84
CA VAL A 38 -5.69 -1.88 6.59
C VAL A 38 -4.64 -1.86 5.51
N GLY A 39 -3.41 -1.45 5.81
CA GLY A 39 -2.37 -1.41 4.77
C GLY A 39 -1.97 -2.79 4.25
N ILE A 40 -1.95 -3.81 5.12
CA ILE A 40 -1.79 -5.21 4.70
C ILE A 40 -2.96 -5.63 3.80
N ALA A 41 -4.20 -5.35 4.20
CA ALA A 41 -5.38 -5.69 3.42
C ALA A 41 -5.38 -5.03 2.03
N VAL A 42 -5.00 -3.75 1.94
CA VAL A 42 -4.88 -3.03 0.67
C VAL A 42 -3.83 -3.65 -0.24
N PHE A 43 -2.69 -4.08 0.30
CA PHE A 43 -1.67 -4.78 -0.49
C PHE A 43 -2.20 -6.05 -1.14
N PHE A 44 -2.89 -6.89 -0.36
CA PHE A 44 -3.49 -8.13 -0.87
C PHE A 44 -4.58 -7.85 -1.90
N ALA A 45 -5.49 -6.90 -1.60
CA ALA A 45 -6.58 -6.53 -2.50
C ALA A 45 -6.05 -6.00 -3.84
N VAL A 46 -5.06 -5.10 -3.82
CA VAL A 46 -4.48 -4.55 -5.06
C VAL A 46 -3.68 -5.58 -5.83
N SER A 47 -2.97 -6.48 -5.14
CA SER A 47 -2.28 -7.60 -5.80
C SER A 47 -3.27 -8.54 -6.49
N GLU A 48 -4.43 -8.78 -5.87
CA GLU A 48 -5.50 -9.58 -6.47
C GLU A 48 -6.08 -8.92 -7.72
N ILE A 49 -6.51 -7.66 -7.58
CA ILE A 49 -7.14 -6.90 -8.66
C ILE A 49 -6.19 -6.80 -9.85
N LEU A 50 -4.91 -6.53 -9.61
CA LEU A 50 -3.92 -6.45 -10.68
C LEU A 50 -3.68 -7.79 -11.37
N SER A 51 -3.74 -8.91 -10.65
CA SER A 51 -3.61 -10.23 -11.26
C SER A 51 -4.75 -10.52 -12.25
N LEU A 52 -5.98 -10.12 -11.90
CA LEU A 52 -7.16 -10.26 -12.75
C LEU A 52 -7.12 -9.30 -13.95
N VAL A 53 -6.80 -8.03 -13.71
CA VAL A 53 -6.79 -6.98 -14.75
C VAL A 53 -5.67 -7.21 -15.76
N LYS A 54 -4.48 -7.62 -15.30
CA LYS A 54 -3.31 -7.84 -16.17
C LYS A 54 -3.18 -9.28 -16.67
N LYS A 55 -4.06 -10.19 -16.24
CA LYS A 55 -4.01 -11.64 -16.56
C LYS A 55 -2.64 -12.25 -16.26
N ILE A 56 -2.01 -11.81 -15.17
CA ILE A 56 -0.71 -12.32 -14.70
C ILE A 56 -0.99 -13.30 -13.57
N ASP A 57 -0.18 -14.37 -13.49
CA ASP A 57 -0.24 -15.30 -12.36
C ASP A 57 -0.21 -14.55 -11.01
N ARG A 58 -1.14 -14.93 -10.13
CA ARG A 58 -1.37 -14.32 -8.82
C ARG A 58 -0.10 -14.36 -7.98
N ASN A 59 0.63 -15.47 -7.99
CA ASN A 59 1.91 -15.62 -7.27
C ASN A 59 2.98 -14.67 -7.78
N ARG A 60 3.01 -14.43 -9.10
CA ARG A 60 3.94 -13.49 -9.72
C ARG A 60 3.57 -12.06 -9.36
N THR A 61 2.28 -11.71 -9.44
CA THR A 61 1.78 -10.37 -9.09
C THR A 61 2.03 -10.04 -7.62
N MET A 62 1.84 -11.00 -6.71
CA MET A 62 2.16 -10.86 -5.29
C MET A 62 3.62 -10.45 -5.08
N ARG A 63 4.57 -11.10 -5.75
CA ARG A 63 6.01 -10.83 -5.59
C ARG A 63 6.47 -9.51 -6.22
N ILE A 64 5.77 -9.04 -7.26
CA ILE A 64 6.12 -7.77 -7.91
C ILE A 64 5.89 -6.62 -6.92
N ALA A 65 6.94 -5.81 -6.74
CA ALA A 65 6.93 -4.56 -5.98
C ALA A 65 6.55 -4.68 -4.49
N VAL A 66 6.65 -5.88 -3.87
CA VAL A 66 6.42 -6.05 -2.42
C VAL A 66 7.27 -5.08 -1.62
N GLY A 67 8.57 -5.05 -1.88
CA GLY A 67 9.50 -4.19 -1.16
C GLY A 67 9.19 -2.71 -1.37
N ALA A 68 8.97 -2.29 -2.62
CA ALA A 68 8.62 -0.91 -2.94
C ALA A 68 7.32 -0.49 -2.25
N PHE A 69 6.30 -1.35 -2.25
CA PHE A 69 5.05 -1.08 -1.54
C PHE A 69 5.28 -0.93 -0.04
N LEU A 70 5.96 -1.89 0.59
CA LEU A 70 6.21 -1.86 2.04
C LEU A 70 6.96 -0.59 2.47
N PHE A 71 8.05 -0.24 1.79
CA PHE A 71 8.84 0.94 2.15
C PHE A 71 8.08 2.24 1.90
N LEU A 72 7.40 2.39 0.77
CA LEU A 72 6.64 3.62 0.47
C LEU A 72 5.43 3.78 1.39
N TRP A 73 4.75 2.68 1.73
CA TRP A 73 3.63 2.70 2.65
C TRP A 73 4.08 3.11 4.05
N ILE A 74 5.10 2.46 4.62
CA ILE A 74 5.63 2.78 5.95
C ILE A 74 6.14 4.22 5.96
N PHE A 75 6.93 4.61 4.96
CA PHE A 75 7.44 5.99 4.85
C PHE A 75 6.31 7.02 4.81
N SER A 76 5.31 6.83 3.95
CA SER A 76 4.16 7.72 3.83
C SER A 76 3.37 7.80 5.13
N TRP A 77 3.09 6.66 5.76
CA TRP A 77 2.35 6.58 7.02
C TRP A 77 3.08 7.28 8.16
N THR A 78 4.39 7.06 8.32
CA THR A 78 5.20 7.71 9.34
C THR A 78 5.31 9.21 9.10
N LEU A 79 5.55 9.63 7.86
CA LEU A 79 5.65 11.04 7.48
C LEU A 79 4.34 11.77 7.81
N LEU A 80 3.20 11.23 7.38
CA LEU A 80 1.90 11.86 7.58
C LEU A 80 1.50 11.91 9.07
N ASN A 81 1.75 10.84 9.83
CA ASN A 81 1.53 10.86 11.28
C ASN A 81 2.41 11.90 11.98
N THR A 82 3.65 12.07 11.53
CA THR A 82 4.56 13.07 12.10
C THR A 82 4.06 14.48 11.80
N LEU A 83 3.66 14.74 10.56
CA LEU A 83 3.10 16.04 10.15
C LEU A 83 1.79 16.35 10.89
N ALA A 84 0.89 15.37 11.01
CA ALA A 84 -0.39 15.53 11.70
C ALA A 84 -0.28 15.77 13.22
N ARG A 85 0.87 15.43 13.83
CA ARG A 85 1.14 15.71 15.24
C ARG A 85 1.80 17.08 15.47
N ILE A 86 2.47 17.63 14.45
CA ILE A 86 3.20 18.90 14.54
C ILE A 86 2.28 20.07 14.16
N LEU A 87 1.36 19.87 13.22
CA LEU A 87 0.35 20.85 12.80
C LEU A 87 -0.85 20.89 13.75
#